data_AF-A0A243Q3U3-F1
#
_entry.id   AF-A0A243Q3U3-F1
#
_cell.length_a   1.000
_cell.length_b   1.000
_cell.length_c   1.000
_cell.angle_alpha   90.00
_cell.angle_beta   90.00
_cell.angle_gamma   90.00
#
_symmetry.space_group_name_H-M   'P 1'
#
loop_
_entity.id
_entity.type
_entity.pdbx_description
1 polymer ?
#
loop_
_entity_poly.entity_id
_entity_poly.type
_entity_poly.pdbx_seq_one_letter_code
_entity_poly.pdbx_strand_id
1 'polypeptide(L)'
;MSDDTARHQVNHAQVERGRQAREDFDENSPVAPAIRSIDRSVEFLDLVTACHAFVAAAGRVVPGMRDRQLGDDERVIVHENVARVRATLDWIETAVDTGKVDVDDELARLLRSE
;
A
#
# COMPACT_ATOMS: atom_id res chain seq x y z
N MET A 1 -33.46 27.09 4.03
CA MET A 1 -32.12 26.59 4.44
C MET A 1 -32.25 25.57 5.58
N SER A 2 -33.09 24.53 5.43
CA SER A 2 -33.34 23.52 6.49
C SER A 2 -32.96 22.09 6.06
N ASP A 3 -32.28 21.94 4.91
CA ASP A 3 -32.13 20.64 4.23
C ASP A 3 -30.69 20.09 4.26
N ASP A 4 -29.70 20.96 4.49
CA ASP A 4 -28.28 20.56 4.42
C ASP A 4 -27.81 19.90 5.73
N THR A 5 -28.26 20.42 6.88
CA THR A 5 -27.98 19.84 8.20
C THR A 5 -28.63 18.47 8.37
N ALA A 6 -29.85 18.29 7.87
CA ALA A 6 -30.56 17.02 7.94
C ALA A 6 -29.88 15.94 7.07
N ARG A 7 -29.46 16.29 5.85
CA ARG A 7 -28.66 15.40 5.00
C ARG A 7 -27.33 15.02 5.63
N HIS A 8 -26.61 15.98 6.20
CA HIS A 8 -25.34 15.73 6.87
C HIS A 8 -25.50 14.78 8.07
N GLN A 9 -26.55 14.97 8.88
CA GLN A 9 -26.85 14.09 10.02
C GLN A 9 -27.24 12.68 9.58
N VAL A 10 -28.02 12.52 8.50
CA VAL A 10 -28.37 11.20 7.95
C VAL A 10 -27.15 10.50 7.39
N ASN A 11 -26.30 11.20 6.63
CA ASN A 11 -25.05 10.63 6.12
C ASN A 11 -24.13 10.19 7.27
N HIS A 12 -23.96 11.03 8.29
CA HIS A 12 -23.17 10.69 9.47
C HIS A 12 -23.75 9.45 10.19
N ALA A 13 -25.07 9.39 10.38
CA ALA A 13 -25.72 8.24 11.02
C ALA A 13 -25.63 6.95 10.20
N GLN A 14 -25.64 7.05 8.86
CA GLN A 14 -25.45 5.91 7.97
C GLN A 14 -24.01 5.40 7.97
N VAL A 15 -23.03 6.30 7.92
CA VAL A 15 -21.60 5.95 8.06
C VAL A 15 -21.35 5.28 9.40
N GLU A 16 -21.90 5.85 10.47
CA GLU A 16 -21.74 5.34 11.83
C GLU A 16 -22.40 3.96 12.02
N ARG A 17 -23.61 3.76 11.46
CA ARG A 17 -24.24 2.43 11.43
C ARG A 17 -23.44 1.41 10.63
N GLY A 18 -22.85 1.82 9.50
CA GLY A 18 -21.99 0.95 8.71
C GLY A 18 -20.72 0.53 9.47
N ARG A 19 -20.16 1.44 10.27
CA ARG A 19 -19.03 1.17 11.16
C ARG A 19 -19.42 0.19 12.26
N GLN A 20 -20.51 0.47 12.98
CA GLN A 20 -21.04 -0.41 14.04
C GLN A 20 -21.36 -1.81 13.52
N ALA A 21 -21.99 -1.93 12.35
CA ALA A 21 -22.30 -3.24 11.77
C ALA A 21 -21.04 -4.05 11.41
N ARG A 22 -19.94 -3.38 11.03
CA ARG A 22 -18.64 -4.03 10.81
C ARG A 22 -18.00 -4.50 12.11
N GLU A 23 -18.03 -3.64 13.14
CA GLU A 23 -17.54 -3.99 14.48
C GLU A 23 -18.32 -5.15 15.08
N ASP A 24 -19.65 -5.11 15.01
CA ASP A 24 -20.53 -6.18 15.46
C ASP A 24 -20.25 -7.51 14.73
N PHE A 25 -20.00 -7.44 13.42
CA PHE A 25 -19.62 -8.61 12.63
C PHE A 25 -18.27 -9.17 13.09
N ASP A 26 -17.27 -8.30 13.26
CA ASP A 26 -15.92 -8.72 13.64
C ASP A 26 -15.86 -9.36 15.03
N GLU A 27 -16.68 -8.86 15.96
CA GLU A 27 -16.75 -9.33 17.35
C GLU A 27 -17.63 -10.57 17.52
N ASN A 28 -18.80 -10.62 16.85
CA ASN A 28 -19.83 -11.60 17.18
C ASN A 28 -20.08 -12.66 16.11
N SER A 29 -19.57 -12.48 14.88
CA SER A 29 -19.82 -13.43 13.80
C SER A 29 -18.94 -14.68 13.95
N PRO A 30 -19.53 -15.90 13.95
CA PRO A 30 -18.76 -17.14 14.04
C PRO A 30 -17.86 -17.38 12.82
N VAL A 31 -18.11 -16.69 11.70
CA VAL A 31 -17.31 -16.80 10.47
C VAL A 31 -16.24 -15.70 10.32
N ALA A 32 -16.28 -14.65 11.15
CA ALA A 32 -15.31 -13.54 11.06
C ALA A 32 -13.83 -14.00 11.18
N PRO A 33 -13.46 -14.96 12.04
CA PRO A 33 -12.08 -15.48 12.07
C PRO A 33 -11.63 -16.11 10.75
N ALA A 34 -12.53 -16.83 10.06
CA ALA A 34 -12.24 -17.46 8.78
C ALA A 34 -12.05 -16.41 7.68
N ILE A 35 -12.90 -15.38 7.63
CA ILE A 35 -12.76 -14.26 6.69
C ILE A 35 -11.45 -13.52 6.91
N ARG A 36 -11.10 -13.15 8.15
CA ARG A 36 -9.80 -12.53 8.47
C ARG A 36 -8.60 -13.37 8.05
N SER A 37 -8.72 -14.70 8.13
CA SER A 37 -7.66 -15.60 7.66
C SER A 37 -7.52 -15.59 6.14
N ILE A 38 -8.64 -15.48 5.42
CA ILE A 38 -8.65 -15.35 3.96
C ILE A 38 -8.07 -14.00 3.56
N ASP A 39 -8.52 -12.90 4.18
CA ASP A 39 -8.04 -11.55 3.88
C ASP A 39 -6.52 -11.45 4.06
N ARG A 40 -5.97 -11.95 5.18
CA ARG A 40 -4.52 -12.02 5.40
C ARG A 40 -3.79 -12.85 4.34
N SER A 41 -4.41 -13.92 3.85
CA SER A 41 -3.81 -14.76 2.80
C SER A 41 -3.80 -14.03 1.46
N VAL A 42 -4.85 -13.27 1.16
CA VAL A 42 -4.93 -12.42 -0.04
C VAL A 42 -3.90 -11.30 0.03
N GLU A 43 -3.82 -10.57 1.14
CA GLU A 43 -2.83 -9.50 1.35
C GLU A 43 -1.39 -10.00 1.20
N PHE A 44 -1.09 -11.20 1.74
CA PHE A 44 0.21 -11.83 1.56
C PHE A 44 0.50 -12.16 0.09
N LEU A 45 -0.47 -12.75 -0.62
CA LEU A 45 -0.31 -13.09 -2.04
C LEU A 45 -0.16 -11.85 -2.92
N ASP A 46 -0.87 -10.76 -2.59
CA ASP A 46 -0.78 -9.49 -3.30
C ASP A 46 0.62 -8.87 -3.14
N LEU A 47 1.18 -8.87 -1.92
CA LEU A 47 2.53 -8.39 -1.66
C LEU A 47 3.59 -9.19 -2.42
N VAL A 48 3.51 -10.53 -2.36
CA VAL A 48 4.41 -11.42 -3.12
C VAL A 48 4.31 -11.17 -4.63
N THR A 49 3.08 -10.98 -5.13
CA THR A 49 2.83 -10.68 -6.53
C THR A 49 3.44 -9.33 -6.94
N ALA A 50 3.34 -8.30 -6.10
CA ALA A 50 3.95 -6.99 -6.35
C ALA A 50 5.48 -7.08 -6.46
N CYS A 51 6.13 -7.81 -5.55
CA CYS A 51 7.58 -8.05 -5.62
C CYS A 51 7.98 -8.77 -6.93
N HIS A 52 7.24 -9.82 -7.31
CA HIS A 52 7.48 -10.53 -8.57
C HIS A 52 7.28 -9.63 -9.79
N ALA A 53 6.26 -8.80 -9.80
CA ALA A 53 5.98 -7.87 -10.89
C ALA A 53 7.14 -6.88 -11.10
N PHE A 54 7.66 -6.30 -10.00
CA PHE A 54 8.81 -5.41 -10.04
C PHE A 54 10.05 -6.10 -10.61
N VAL A 55 10.42 -7.27 -10.05
CA VAL A 55 11.60 -8.03 -10.51
C VAL A 55 11.46 -8.43 -11.97
N ALA A 56 10.28 -8.90 -12.39
CA ALA A 56 10.03 -9.29 -13.77
C ALA A 56 10.12 -8.09 -14.73
N ALA A 57 9.60 -6.92 -14.35
CA ALA A 57 9.72 -5.71 -15.14
C ALA A 57 11.18 -5.26 -15.29
N ALA A 58 11.92 -5.18 -14.18
CA ALA A 58 13.34 -4.82 -14.18
C ALA A 58 14.17 -5.80 -15.01
N GLY A 59 13.94 -7.11 -14.85
CA GLY A 59 14.63 -8.17 -15.60
C GLY A 59 14.38 -8.13 -17.10
N ARG A 60 13.26 -7.56 -17.58
CA ARG A 60 13.01 -7.34 -19.01
C ARG A 60 13.69 -6.07 -19.54
N VAL A 61 13.73 -5.00 -18.77
CA VAL A 61 14.21 -3.69 -19.23
C VAL A 61 15.72 -3.56 -19.16
N VAL A 62 16.33 -3.94 -18.02
CA VAL A 62 17.76 -3.73 -17.74
C VAL A 62 18.67 -4.38 -18.79
N PRO A 63 18.45 -5.64 -19.25
CA PRO A 63 19.28 -6.22 -20.31
C PRO A 63 19.22 -5.44 -21.63
N GLY A 64 18.11 -4.77 -21.94
CA GLY A 64 17.95 -3.92 -23.12
C GLY A 64 18.71 -2.59 -23.05
N MET A 65 19.25 -2.25 -21.88
CA MET A 65 20.12 -1.08 -21.68
C MET A 65 21.60 -1.39 -21.93
N ARG A 66 21.94 -2.64 -22.29
CA ARG A 66 23.31 -3.04 -22.62
C ARG A 66 23.91 -2.10 -23.66
N ASP A 67 25.19 -1.78 -23.49
CA ASP A 67 25.99 -0.94 -24.38
C ASP A 67 25.49 0.51 -24.53
N ARG A 68 24.53 0.94 -23.69
CA ARG A 68 24.07 2.34 -23.59
C ARG A 68 24.56 2.93 -22.28
N GLN A 69 25.36 3.99 -22.37
CA GLN A 69 25.63 4.84 -21.21
C GLN A 69 24.51 5.86 -21.07
N LEU A 70 23.89 5.87 -19.89
CA LEU A 70 22.94 6.92 -19.53
C LEU A 70 23.69 8.25 -19.36
N GLY A 71 23.06 9.34 -19.79
CA GLY A 71 23.51 10.69 -19.46
C GLY A 71 23.44 10.95 -17.95
N ASP A 72 24.10 12.00 -17.48
CA ASP A 72 24.14 12.30 -16.04
C ASP A 72 22.76 12.56 -15.44
N ASP A 73 21.89 13.29 -16.14
CA ASP A 73 20.52 13.55 -15.71
C ASP A 73 19.70 12.24 -15.61
N GLU A 74 19.81 11.38 -16.62
CA GLU A 74 19.13 10.07 -16.63
C GLU A 74 19.62 9.19 -15.47
N ARG A 75 20.92 9.24 -15.15
CA ARG A 75 21.48 8.51 -14.01
C ARG A 75 20.93 9.02 -12.69
N VAL A 76 20.83 10.34 -12.50
CA VAL A 76 20.26 10.94 -11.28
C VAL A 76 18.84 10.45 -11.08
N ILE A 77 18.00 10.52 -12.12
CA ILE A 77 16.61 10.06 -12.07
C ILE A 77 16.53 8.58 -11.71
N VAL A 78 17.35 7.72 -12.33
CA VAL A 78 17.38 6.29 -12.01
C VAL A 78 17.81 6.04 -10.56
N HIS A 79 18.81 6.76 -10.05
CA HIS A 79 19.26 6.61 -8.65
C HIS A 79 18.19 7.04 -7.65
N GLU A 80 17.47 8.12 -7.90
CA GLU A 80 16.36 8.58 -7.05
C GLU A 80 15.22 7.54 -7.00
N ASN A 81 14.87 6.96 -8.15
CA ASN A 81 13.88 5.88 -8.22
C ASN A 81 14.35 4.63 -7.48
N VAL A 82 15.61 4.24 -7.63
CA VAL A 82 16.19 3.10 -6.90
C VAL A 82 16.19 3.35 -5.39
N ALA A 83 16.50 4.57 -4.95
CA ALA A 83 16.45 4.94 -3.54
C ALA A 83 15.02 4.81 -2.97
N ARG A 84 14.00 5.27 -3.70
CA ARG A 84 12.60 5.10 -3.32
C ARG A 84 12.20 3.63 -3.21
N VAL A 85 12.57 2.82 -4.21
CA VAL A 85 12.30 1.37 -4.19
C VAL A 85 12.93 0.72 -2.96
N ARG A 86 14.20 1.04 -2.64
CA ARG A 86 14.87 0.50 -1.44
C ARG A 86 14.14 0.89 -0.16
N ALA A 87 13.79 2.16 0.00
CA ALA A 87 13.05 2.60 1.18
C ALA A 87 11.70 1.88 1.33
N THR A 88 10.99 1.65 0.22
CA THR A 88 9.76 0.84 0.25
C THR A 88 10.01 -0.62 0.63
N LEU A 89 11.11 -1.23 0.16
CA LEU A 89 11.49 -2.59 0.54
C LEU A 89 11.83 -2.68 2.04
N ASP A 90 12.59 -1.71 2.57
CA ASP A 90 12.93 -1.65 4.00
C ASP A 90 11.65 -1.53 4.87
N TRP A 91 10.66 -0.77 4.40
CA TRP A 91 9.35 -0.67 5.05
C TRP A 91 8.56 -1.97 4.97
N ILE A 92 8.57 -2.66 3.83
CA ILE A 92 7.95 -3.99 3.68
C ILE A 92 8.58 -4.98 4.67
N GLU A 93 9.91 -5.03 4.76
CA GLU A 93 10.61 -5.90 5.71
C GLU A 93 10.22 -5.59 7.16
N THR A 94 10.21 -4.30 7.53
CA THR A 94 9.79 -3.85 8.86
C THR A 94 8.34 -4.25 9.16
N ALA A 95 7.42 -4.09 8.20
CA ALA A 95 6.03 -4.45 8.35
C ALA A 95 5.83 -5.96 8.52
N VAL A 96 6.55 -6.78 7.75
CA VAL A 96 6.50 -8.24 7.86
C VAL A 96 7.09 -8.74 9.18
N ASP A 97 8.22 -8.18 9.62
CA ASP A 97 8.92 -8.63 10.82
C ASP A 97 8.24 -8.18 12.12
N THR A 98 7.61 -7.01 12.11
CA THR A 98 7.10 -6.37 13.34
C THR A 98 5.58 -6.21 13.37
N GLY A 99 4.89 -6.36 12.24
CA GLY A 99 3.47 -6.04 12.09
C GLY A 99 3.16 -4.54 12.08
N LYS A 100 4.17 -3.66 12.14
CA LYS A 100 3.99 -2.20 12.12
C LYS A 100 4.01 -1.70 10.69
N VAL A 101 2.88 -1.15 10.25
CA VAL A 101 2.69 -0.64 8.87
C VAL A 101 2.76 0.88 8.79
N ASP A 102 3.19 1.55 9.86
CA ASP A 102 3.35 3.00 9.88
C ASP A 102 4.44 3.40 8.88
N VAL A 103 4.13 4.34 7.99
CA VAL A 103 5.08 4.92 7.05
C VAL A 103 5.81 6.04 7.77
N ASP A 104 7.15 5.97 7.84
CA ASP A 104 7.93 7.06 8.43
C ASP A 104 7.93 8.32 7.52
N ASP A 105 8.22 9.48 8.11
CA ASP A 105 8.18 10.75 7.41
C ASP A 105 9.14 10.82 6.22
N GLU A 106 10.26 10.10 6.27
CA GLU A 106 11.27 10.10 5.21
C GLU A 106 10.81 9.28 4.01
N LEU A 107 10.31 8.06 4.23
CA LEU A 107 9.66 7.25 3.22
C LEU A 107 8.46 7.98 2.62
N ALA A 108 7.63 8.61 3.46
CA ALA A 108 6.48 9.37 2.99
C ALA A 108 6.91 10.53 2.07
N ARG A 109 8.03 11.19 2.34
CA ARG A 109 8.60 12.23 1.45
C ARG A 109 9.12 11.63 0.15
N LEU A 110 9.83 10.50 0.21
CA LEU A 110 10.33 9.79 -0.97
C LEU A 110 9.18 9.32 -1.88
N LEU A 111 8.07 8.85 -1.30
CA LEU A 111 6.88 8.39 -2.06
C LEU A 111 6.09 9.55 -2.69
N ARG A 112 6.07 10.72 -2.07
CA ARG A 112 5.36 11.93 -2.57
C ARG A 112 6.11 12.72 -3.63
N SER A 113 7.38 12.41 -3.86
CA SER A 113 8.18 13.02 -4.94
C SER A 113 7.65 12.53 -6.29
N GLU A 114 6.59 13.17 -6.79
CA GLU A 114 6.19 13.15 -8.21
C GLU A 114 6.57 14.48 -8.88
#